data_AF-A0AA48KPR7-F1
#
_entry.id   AF-A0AA48KPR7-F1
#
_cell.length_a   1.000
_cell.length_b   1.000
_cell.length_c   1.000
_cell.angle_alpha   90.00
_cell.angle_beta   90.00
_cell.angle_gamma   90.00
#
_symmetry.space_group_name_H-M   'P 1'
#
loop_
_entity.id
_entity.type
_entity.pdbx_description
1 polymer ?
#
loop_
_entity_poly.entity_id
_entity_poly.type
_entity_poly.pdbx_seq_one_letter_code
_entity_poly.pdbx_strand_id
1 'polypeptide(L)'
;MTPEGEMMIACKTEYSGSPNVDKYAVEYILSHCAKQAVQNGNTVVDKKLLNLALTVPEPPEGQKWSFELATALHKKGSLSDKQYGYLIAYIDLGHNKD
;
A
#
# COMPACT_ATOMS: atom_id res chain seq x y z
N MET A 1 32.44 16.43 2.26
CA MET A 1 31.85 15.60 3.34
C MET A 1 31.31 16.55 4.39
N THR A 2 30.00 16.72 4.48
CA THR A 2 29.40 17.30 5.69
C THR A 2 29.54 16.28 6.83
N PRO A 3 29.76 16.68 8.10
CA PRO A 3 30.01 15.76 9.21
C PRO A 3 28.79 14.94 9.65
N GLU A 4 27.65 15.15 9.01
CA GLU A 4 26.40 14.48 9.27
C GLU A 4 26.04 13.71 7.99
N GLY A 5 26.25 12.40 8.01
CA GLY A 5 25.82 11.52 6.94
C GLY A 5 24.31 11.68 6.70
N GLU A 6 23.89 11.64 5.43
CA GLU A 6 22.47 11.74 5.09
C GLU A 6 21.65 10.67 5.81
N MET A 7 20.66 11.11 6.59
CA MET A 7 19.67 10.23 7.19
C MET A 7 18.74 9.73 6.09
N MET A 8 19.03 8.55 5.56
CA MET A 8 18.19 7.87 4.57
C MET A 8 17.05 7.14 5.29
N ILE A 9 15.85 7.76 5.28
CA ILE A 9 14.64 7.18 5.90
C ILE A 9 14.00 6.11 5.00
N ALA A 10 14.42 5.99 3.75
CA ALA A 10 13.93 5.00 2.80
C ALA A 10 15.06 4.45 1.92
N CYS A 11 14.93 3.19 1.51
CA CYS A 11 15.79 2.59 0.50
C CYS A 11 15.54 3.27 -0.85
N LYS A 12 16.61 3.75 -1.49
CA LYS A 12 16.57 4.26 -2.85
C LYS A 12 16.51 3.04 -3.79
N THR A 13 15.32 2.58 -4.12
CA THR A 13 15.12 1.49 -5.08
C THR A 13 15.03 2.09 -6.48
N GLU A 14 15.67 1.45 -7.47
CA GLU A 14 15.38 1.68 -8.89
C GLU A 14 14.03 1.02 -9.22
N TYR A 15 12.96 1.56 -8.66
CA TYR A 15 11.63 1.33 -9.16
C TYR A 15 11.14 2.67 -9.67
N SER A 16 10.60 2.70 -10.88
CA SER A 16 10.02 3.90 -11.50
C SER A 16 8.74 4.41 -10.79
N GLY A 17 8.49 3.97 -9.54
CA GLY A 17 7.35 4.28 -8.69
C GLY A 17 7.68 5.35 -7.64
N SER A 18 6.72 6.22 -7.37
CA SER A 18 6.84 7.26 -6.34
C SER A 18 7.13 6.62 -4.97
N PRO A 19 8.20 6.99 -4.24
CA PRO A 19 8.52 6.42 -2.92
C PRO A 19 7.38 6.49 -1.91
N ASN A 20 6.48 7.46 -2.08
CA ASN A 20 5.28 7.58 -1.26
C ASN A 20 4.27 6.46 -1.52
N VAL A 21 4.12 6.01 -2.77
CA VAL A 21 3.22 4.91 -3.14
C VAL A 21 3.67 3.60 -2.49
N ASP A 22 4.97 3.29 -2.60
CA ASP A 22 5.55 2.07 -2.03
C ASP A 22 5.37 2.02 -0.52
N LYS A 23 5.58 3.16 0.16
CA LYS A 23 5.30 3.30 1.60
C LYS A 23 3.86 2.89 1.94
N TYR A 24 2.88 3.33 1.17
CA TYR A 24 1.48 3.01 1.44
C TYR A 24 1.12 1.55 1.09
N ALA A 25 1.73 0.98 0.04
CA ALA A 25 1.57 -0.45 -0.26
C ALA A 25 2.11 -1.32 0.90
N VAL A 26 3.29 -0.99 1.42
CA VAL A 26 3.87 -1.66 2.60
C VAL A 26 3.00 -1.48 3.84
N GLU A 27 2.48 -0.26 4.09
CA GLU A 27 1.55 0.02 5.19
C GLU A 27 0.30 -0.88 5.13
N TYR A 28 -0.27 -1.05 3.93
CA TYR A 28 -1.42 -1.93 3.72
C TYR A 28 -1.09 -3.38 4.04
N ILE A 29 -0.02 -3.92 3.45
CA ILE A 29 0.38 -5.32 3.60
C ILE A 29 0.70 -5.63 5.08
N LEU A 30 1.46 -4.78 5.76
CA LEU A 30 1.80 -4.98 7.17
C LEU A 30 0.56 -5.00 8.06
N SER A 31 -0.39 -4.09 7.83
CA SER A 31 -1.65 -4.09 8.57
C SER A 31 -2.49 -5.34 8.28
N HIS A 32 -2.57 -5.77 7.01
CA HIS A 32 -3.29 -6.98 6.63
C HIS A 32 -2.71 -8.21 7.35
N CYS A 33 -1.38 -8.39 7.26
CA CYS A 33 -0.67 -9.48 7.93
C CYS A 33 -0.83 -9.43 9.47
N ALA A 34 -0.77 -8.24 10.07
CA ALA A 34 -0.98 -8.07 11.51
C ALA A 34 -2.39 -8.51 11.94
N LYS A 35 -3.42 -8.14 11.17
CA LYS A 35 -4.81 -8.54 11.45
C LYS A 35 -5.00 -10.06 11.30
N GLN A 36 -4.45 -10.66 10.25
CA GLN A 36 -4.46 -12.12 10.09
C GLN A 36 -3.70 -12.84 11.20
N ALA A 37 -2.55 -12.31 11.64
CA ALA A 37 -1.79 -12.90 12.73
C ALA A 37 -2.60 -12.97 14.03
N VAL A 38 -3.35 -11.90 14.36
CA VAL A 38 -4.27 -11.87 15.51
C VAL A 38 -5.41 -12.87 15.35
N GLN A 39 -6.01 -12.97 14.15
CA GLN A 39 -7.04 -13.97 13.86
C GLN A 39 -6.52 -15.40 14.06
N ASN A 40 -5.24 -15.63 13.78
CA ASN A 40 -4.55 -16.91 13.98
C ASN A 40 -4.04 -17.11 15.43
N GLY A 41 -4.45 -16.28 16.39
CA GLY A 41 -4.08 -16.39 17.80
C GLY A 41 -2.71 -15.84 18.18
N ASN A 42 -2.01 -15.16 17.27
CA ASN A 42 -0.70 -14.58 17.54
C ASN A 42 -0.82 -13.19 18.18
N THR A 43 0.21 -12.82 18.94
CA THR A 43 0.32 -11.46 19.48
C THR A 43 1.14 -10.57 18.55
N VAL A 44 0.52 -9.51 18.03
CA VAL A 44 1.23 -8.46 17.29
C VAL A 44 1.79 -7.43 18.27
N VAL A 45 3.09 -7.11 18.14
CA VAL A 45 3.79 -6.12 18.99
C VAL A 45 3.39 -4.69 18.60
N ASP A 46 3.43 -4.35 17.31
CA ASP A 46 3.01 -3.02 16.85
C ASP A 46 1.49 -2.95 16.69
N LYS A 47 0.83 -2.47 17.75
CA LYS A 47 -0.64 -2.32 17.78
C LYS A 47 -1.16 -1.27 16.79
N LYS A 48 -0.32 -0.35 16.29
CA LYS A 48 -0.77 0.65 15.30
C LYS A 48 -1.25 -0.01 14.01
N LEU A 49 -0.60 -1.11 13.60
CA LEU A 49 -0.96 -1.87 12.42
C LEU A 49 -2.38 -2.45 12.49
N LEU A 50 -2.88 -2.74 13.69
CA LEU A 50 -4.23 -3.27 13.90
C LEU A 50 -5.30 -2.20 13.72
N ASN A 51 -4.96 -0.93 13.99
CA ASN A 51 -5.88 0.20 13.96
C ASN A 51 -5.95 0.90 12.60
N LEU A 52 -5.09 0.52 11.65
CA LEU A 52 -5.12 1.10 10.30
C LEU A 52 -6.39 0.67 9.56
N ALA A 53 -7.12 1.66 9.03
CA ALA A 53 -8.22 1.39 8.11
C ALA A 53 -7.64 1.01 6.74
N LEU A 54 -7.97 -0.18 6.25
CA LEU A 54 -7.54 -0.72 4.96
C LEU A 54 -8.62 -0.52 3.91
N THR A 55 -8.95 0.73 3.65
CA THR A 55 -9.99 1.12 2.69
C THR A 55 -9.37 1.36 1.32
N VAL A 56 -9.87 0.64 0.31
CA VAL A 56 -9.61 0.94 -1.10
C VAL A 56 -10.84 1.61 -1.72
N PRO A 57 -10.67 2.51 -2.71
CA PRO A 57 -11.80 3.06 -3.43
C PRO A 57 -12.51 1.97 -4.25
N GLU A 58 -13.81 2.14 -4.47
CA GLU A 58 -14.56 1.31 -5.40
C GLU A 58 -14.04 1.47 -6.84
N PRO A 59 -14.02 0.40 -7.65
CA PRO A 59 -13.66 0.52 -9.04
C PRO A 59 -14.72 1.35 -9.81
N PRO A 60 -14.34 1.94 -10.96
CA PRO A 60 -15.30 2.52 -11.88
C PRO A 60 -16.42 1.53 -12.23
N GLU A 61 -17.62 2.05 -12.48
CA GLU A 61 -18.81 1.24 -12.75
C GLU A 61 -18.57 0.21 -13.86
N GLY A 62 -18.95 -1.05 -13.58
CA GLY A 62 -18.78 -2.17 -14.51
C GLY A 62 -17.35 -2.67 -14.67
N GLN A 63 -16.38 -2.16 -13.92
CA GLN A 63 -14.98 -2.59 -13.97
C GLN A 63 -14.56 -3.29 -12.67
N LYS A 64 -13.53 -4.14 -12.78
CA LYS A 64 -12.78 -4.66 -11.64
C LYS A 64 -11.42 -3.98 -11.58
N TRP A 65 -10.85 -3.91 -10.39
CA TRP A 65 -9.51 -3.37 -10.23
C TRP A 65 -8.46 -4.25 -10.91
N SER A 66 -7.63 -3.60 -11.74
CA SER A 66 -6.41 -4.17 -12.33
C SER A 66 -5.24 -3.19 -12.12
N PHE A 67 -4.01 -3.70 -12.19
CA PHE A 67 -2.81 -2.85 -12.10
C PHE A 67 -2.82 -1.74 -13.15
N GLU A 68 -3.25 -2.08 -14.37
CA GLU A 68 -3.32 -1.15 -15.50
C GLU A 68 -4.33 -0.02 -15.22
N LEU A 69 -5.54 -0.36 -14.74
CA LEU A 69 -6.58 0.60 -14.41
C LEU A 69 -6.15 1.52 -13.25
N ALA A 70 -5.61 0.93 -12.19
CA ALA A 70 -5.09 1.67 -11.04
C ALA A 70 -3.99 2.66 -11.45
N THR A 71 -3.03 2.19 -12.26
CA THR A 71 -1.93 3.01 -12.78
C THR A 71 -2.46 4.16 -13.64
N ALA A 72 -3.43 3.89 -14.52
CA ALA A 72 -4.00 4.88 -15.40
C ALA A 72 -4.74 5.98 -14.62
N LEU A 73 -5.49 5.62 -13.58
CA LEU A 73 -6.22 6.58 -12.74
C LEU A 73 -5.29 7.39 -11.84
N HIS A 74 -4.21 6.78 -11.31
CA HIS A 74 -3.18 7.50 -10.56
C HIS A 74 -2.46 8.54 -11.43
N LYS A 75 -2.03 8.15 -12.65
CA LYS A 75 -1.41 9.08 -13.60
C LYS A 75 -2.33 10.24 -14.01
N LYS A 76 -3.64 10.04 -13.98
CA LYS A 76 -4.65 11.08 -14.23
C LYS A 76 -4.96 11.95 -12.99
N GLY A 77 -4.34 11.68 -11.85
CA GLY A 77 -4.61 12.38 -10.59
C GLY A 77 -5.94 12.02 -9.92
N SER A 78 -6.62 10.97 -10.40
CA SER A 78 -7.89 10.50 -9.83
C SER A 78 -7.70 9.61 -8.59
N LEU A 79 -6.48 9.12 -8.38
CA LEU A 79 -6.07 8.43 -7.16
C LEU A 79 -4.91 9.19 -6.53
N SER A 80 -4.98 9.39 -5.22
CA SER A 80 -3.83 9.83 -4.43
C SER A 80 -2.78 8.71 -4.34
N ASP A 81 -1.54 9.06 -4.00
CA ASP A 81 -0.45 8.08 -3.76
C ASP A 81 -0.86 7.02 -2.73
N LYS A 82 -1.64 7.40 -1.71
CA LYS A 82 -2.14 6.46 -0.69
C LYS A 82 -3.17 5.50 -1.25
N GLN A 83 -4.18 6.01 -1.96
CA GLN A 83 -5.21 5.18 -2.58
C GLN A 83 -4.58 4.22 -3.59
N TYR A 84 -3.65 4.71 -4.41
CA TYR A 84 -2.94 3.89 -5.37
C TYR A 84 -2.09 2.82 -4.69
N GLY A 85 -1.26 3.17 -3.69
CA GLY A 85 -0.43 2.19 -2.97
C GLY A 85 -1.26 1.10 -2.27
N TYR A 86 -2.36 1.48 -1.62
CA TYR A 86 -3.29 0.52 -1.03
C TYR A 86 -3.95 -0.37 -2.08
N LEU A 87 -4.29 0.19 -3.23
CA LEU A 87 -4.94 -0.55 -4.30
C LEU A 87 -3.99 -1.55 -4.97
N ILE A 88 -2.71 -1.20 -5.14
CA ILE A 88 -1.67 -2.13 -5.61
C ILE A 88 -1.55 -3.31 -4.64
N ALA A 89 -1.42 -3.05 -3.35
CA ALA A 89 -1.37 -4.09 -2.33
C ALA A 89 -2.65 -4.96 -2.29
N TYR A 90 -3.82 -4.36 -2.47
CA TYR A 90 -5.10 -5.05 -2.53
C TYR A 90 -5.17 -6.03 -3.72
N ILE A 91 -4.69 -5.62 -4.90
CA ILE A 91 -4.64 -6.46 -6.09
C ILE A 91 -3.59 -7.57 -5.94
N ASP A 92 -2.40 -7.26 -5.39
CA ASP A 92 -1.33 -8.26 -5.14
C ASP A 92 -1.80 -9.39 -4.20
N LEU A 93 -2.58 -9.04 -3.17
CA LEU A 93 -3.18 -10.01 -2.25
C LEU A 93 -4.37 -10.77 -2.87
N GLY A 94 -4.78 -10.42 -4.08
CA GLY A 94 -5.84 -11.09 -4.82
C GLY A 94 -7.26 -10.78 -4.34
N HIS A 95 -7.45 -9.72 -3.56
CA HIS A 95 -8.77 -9.31 -3.06
C HIS A 95 -9.70 -8.74 -4.16
N ASN A 96 -9.19 -8.53 -5.37
CA ASN A 96 -9.97 -8.06 -6.52
C ASN A 96 -10.69 -9.18 -7.30
N LYS A 97 -10.65 -10.43 -6.81
CA LYS A 97 -11.10 -11.62 -7.53
C LYS A 97 -12.55 -12.06 -7.25
N ASP A 98 -13.27 -11.35 -6.38
CA ASP A 98 -14.69 -11.61 -6.10
C ASP A 98 -15.60 -11.14 -7.24
#